data_AF-A0A915D8H3-F1
#
_entry.id   AF-A0A915D8H3-F1
#
_cell.length_a   1.000
_cell.length_b   1.000
_cell.length_c   1.000
_cell.angle_alpha   90.00
_cell.angle_beta   90.00
_cell.angle_gamma   90.00
#
_symmetry.space_group_name_H-M   'P 1'
#
loop_
_entity.id
_entity.type
_entity.pdbx_description
1 polymer ?
#
loop_
_entity_poly.entity_id
_entity_poly.type
_entity_poly.pdbx_seq_one_letter_code
_entity_poly.pdbx_strand_id
1 'polypeptide(L)'
;MLYYVISLLSQIYCDGPILQAVQDARLYPDSKYFVDMPLKFDPVTTLRDFYELGEKVKDVKNLAGLVSTGERRCKSASREIFPALRSSFFHYPGGRFREFYYWDTFWILKGLLFSEMFDTAKGAILNLAYMVDHHGFVPNGGRVYYLIRSQPPLLTPMVYEYFLSTGDLEFVQSILPLLEKEHNFGWSIELGAT
;
A
#
# COMPACT_ATOMS: atom_id res chain seq x y z
N MET A 1 -8.94 -6.35 -15.68
CA MET A 1 -7.46 -6.51 -15.74
C MET A 1 -6.77 -6.15 -14.42
N LEU A 2 -7.03 -5.00 -13.79
CA LEU A 2 -6.34 -4.59 -12.56
C LEU A 2 -6.56 -5.54 -11.37
N TYR A 3 -7.81 -5.96 -11.12
CA TYR A 3 -8.14 -6.93 -10.07
C TYR A 3 -7.43 -8.29 -10.22
N TYR A 4 -7.25 -8.75 -11.45
CA TYR A 4 -6.54 -10.01 -11.73
C TYR A 4 -5.06 -9.91 -11.33
N VAL A 5 -4.40 -8.80 -11.70
CA VAL A 5 -3.00 -8.55 -11.34
C VAL A 5 -2.85 -8.40 -9.82
N ILE A 6 -3.76 -7.69 -9.16
CA ILE A 6 -3.76 -7.54 -7.69
C ILE A 6 -3.93 -8.91 -7.01
N SER A 7 -4.85 -9.74 -7.50
CA SER A 7 -5.07 -11.10 -6.97
C SER A 7 -3.81 -11.97 -7.11
N LEU A 8 -3.13 -11.94 -8.27
CA LEU A 8 -1.88 -12.66 -8.46
C LEU A 8 -0.77 -12.14 -7.53
N LEU A 9 -0.67 -10.83 -7.35
CA LEU A 9 0.31 -10.24 -6.44
C LEU A 9 0.01 -10.59 -4.97
N SER A 10 -1.26 -10.67 -4.57
CA SER A 10 -1.65 -11.15 -3.24
C SER A 10 -1.18 -12.59 -3.02
N GLN A 11 -1.38 -13.47 -4.01
CA GLN A 11 -0.91 -14.86 -3.94
C GLN A 11 0.62 -14.97 -3.82
N ILE A 12 1.37 -13.96 -4.27
CA ILE A 12 2.83 -13.98 -4.15
C ILE A 12 3.30 -13.36 -2.83
N TYR A 13 2.68 -12.27 -2.39
CA TYR A 13 3.22 -11.40 -1.33
C TYR A 13 2.38 -11.34 -0.04
N CYS A 14 1.13 -11.80 -0.04
CA CYS A 14 0.24 -11.70 1.12
C CYS A 14 -0.06 -13.07 1.75
N ASP A 15 -0.62 -13.99 0.98
CA ASP A 15 -1.32 -15.15 1.53
C ASP A 15 -1.15 -16.45 0.74
N GLY A 16 -0.34 -16.44 -0.33
CA GLY A 16 -0.13 -17.64 -1.14
C GLY A 16 1.17 -18.40 -0.84
N PRO A 17 1.40 -19.49 -1.60
CA PRO A 17 2.36 -20.53 -1.23
C PRO A 17 3.82 -20.08 -1.38
N ILE A 18 4.11 -19.10 -2.23
CA ILE A 18 5.47 -18.56 -2.40
C ILE A 18 5.91 -17.84 -1.13
N LEU A 19 5.06 -16.97 -0.59
CA LEU A 19 5.36 -16.28 0.67
C LEU A 19 5.59 -17.30 1.77
N GLN A 20 4.70 -18.28 1.92
CA GLN A 20 4.82 -19.32 2.94
C GLN A 20 6.16 -20.06 2.83
N ALA A 21 6.52 -20.53 1.64
CA ALA A 21 7.79 -21.22 1.42
C ALA A 21 9.01 -20.34 1.75
N VAL A 22 8.99 -19.06 1.39
CA VAL A 22 10.08 -18.11 1.68
C VAL A 22 10.23 -17.86 3.18
N GLN A 23 9.12 -17.67 3.90
CA GLN A 23 9.13 -17.41 5.35
C GLN A 23 9.55 -18.67 6.13
N ASP A 24 9.02 -19.84 5.77
CA ASP A 24 9.35 -21.11 6.42
C ASP A 24 10.82 -21.49 6.22
N ALA A 25 11.36 -21.24 5.03
CA ALA A 25 12.78 -21.45 4.73
C ALA A 25 13.70 -20.41 5.40
N ARG A 26 13.15 -19.35 6.02
CA ARG A 26 13.89 -18.21 6.59
C ARG A 26 14.95 -17.67 5.62
N LEU A 27 14.56 -17.56 4.35
CA LEU A 27 15.49 -17.21 3.27
C LEU A 27 16.10 -15.81 3.45
N TYR A 28 15.39 -14.91 4.11
CA TYR A 28 15.83 -13.57 4.43
C TYR A 28 15.76 -13.35 5.95
N PRO A 29 16.61 -12.46 6.51
CA PRO A 29 16.61 -12.17 7.95
C PRO A 29 15.34 -11.46 8.43
N ASP A 30 14.56 -10.91 7.50
CA ASP A 30 13.42 -10.06 7.77
C ASP A 30 12.22 -10.49 6.91
N SER A 31 11.06 -10.69 7.55
CA SER A 31 9.86 -11.20 6.88
C SER A 31 9.29 -10.26 5.81
N LYS A 32 9.58 -8.96 5.87
CA LYS A 32 9.14 -7.99 4.85
C LYS A 32 10.16 -7.83 3.73
N TYR A 33 11.37 -8.36 3.90
CA TYR A 33 12.39 -8.25 2.88
C TYR A 33 11.89 -8.77 1.53
N PHE A 34 11.32 -9.98 1.51
CA PHE A 34 10.79 -10.58 0.28
C PHE A 34 9.60 -9.81 -0.31
N VAL A 35 8.63 -9.39 0.51
CA VAL A 35 7.44 -8.68 0.00
C VAL A 35 7.78 -7.29 -0.55
N ASP A 36 8.90 -6.72 -0.09
CA ASP A 36 9.43 -5.48 -0.61
C ASP A 36 10.35 -5.69 -1.81
N MET A 37 10.73 -6.92 -2.18
CA MET A 37 11.57 -7.19 -3.36
C MET A 37 10.76 -7.13 -4.66
N PRO A 38 11.39 -6.76 -5.80
CA PRO A 38 10.71 -6.85 -7.09
C PRO A 38 10.45 -8.30 -7.45
N LEU A 39 9.48 -8.55 -8.32
CA LEU A 39 9.49 -9.80 -9.03
C LEU A 39 10.57 -9.79 -10.12
N LYS A 40 11.24 -10.92 -10.24
CA LYS A 40 12.19 -11.21 -11.32
C LYS A 40 11.45 -11.37 -12.66
N PHE A 41 10.29 -12.01 -12.63
CA PHE A 41 9.40 -12.24 -13.77
C PHE A 41 8.03 -11.59 -13.52
N ASP A 42 7.12 -11.63 -14.49
CA ASP A 42 5.75 -11.18 -14.24
C ASP A 42 5.03 -12.12 -13.24
N PRO A 43 3.93 -11.69 -12.59
CA PRO A 43 3.23 -12.49 -11.59
C PRO A 43 2.75 -13.85 -12.09
N VAL A 44 2.32 -13.95 -13.36
CA VAL A 44 1.83 -15.20 -13.94
C VAL A 44 2.96 -16.19 -14.10
N THR A 45 4.06 -15.75 -14.73
CA THR A 45 5.27 -16.57 -14.89
C THR A 45 5.84 -17.00 -13.53
N THR A 46 5.89 -16.10 -12.56
CA THR A 46 6.43 -16.40 -11.22
C THR A 46 5.65 -17.51 -10.52
N LEU A 47 4.31 -17.44 -10.56
CA LEU A 47 3.45 -18.47 -9.98
C LEU A 47 3.55 -19.79 -10.75
N ARG A 48 3.55 -19.75 -12.09
CA ARG A 48 3.71 -20.95 -12.90
C ARG A 48 5.03 -21.66 -12.59
N ASP A 49 6.14 -20.93 -12.65
CA ASP A 49 7.48 -21.48 -12.42
C ASP A 49 7.63 -22.04 -11.00
N PHE A 50 6.95 -21.43 -10.00
CA PHE A 50 6.87 -21.98 -8.64
C PHE A 50 6.16 -23.35 -8.62
N TYR A 51 5.00 -23.47 -9.27
CA TYR A 51 4.27 -24.74 -9.33
C TYR A 51 5.02 -25.81 -10.14
N GLU A 52 5.74 -25.43 -11.19
CA GLU A 52 6.59 -26.33 -11.98
C GLU A 52 7.78 -26.89 -11.18
N LEU A 53 8.30 -26.13 -10.20
CA LEU A 53 9.34 -26.63 -9.31
C LEU A 53 8.84 -27.75 -8.38
N GLY A 54 7.56 -27.74 -8.00
CA GLY A 54 6.94 -28.75 -7.14
C GLY A 54 7.76 -29.01 -5.87
N GLU A 55 8.10 -30.28 -5.61
CA GLU A 55 8.89 -30.70 -4.44
C GLU A 55 10.29 -30.07 -4.38
N LYS A 56 10.85 -29.61 -5.51
CA LYS A 56 12.18 -29.01 -5.56
C LYS A 56 12.26 -27.66 -4.85
N VAL A 57 11.11 -27.03 -4.56
CA VAL A 57 11.00 -25.78 -3.78
C VAL A 57 11.55 -25.96 -2.36
N LYS A 58 11.53 -27.18 -1.80
CA LYS A 58 12.07 -27.46 -0.46
C LYS A 58 13.58 -27.23 -0.37
N ASP A 59 14.30 -27.27 -1.50
CA ASP A 59 15.69 -26.85 -1.55
C ASP A 59 15.76 -25.31 -1.61
N VAL A 60 16.37 -24.75 -0.57
CA VAL A 60 16.57 -23.30 -0.41
C VAL A 60 17.24 -22.66 -1.62
N LYS A 61 18.14 -23.37 -2.32
CA LYS A 61 18.81 -22.83 -3.52
C LYS A 61 17.85 -22.65 -4.70
N ASN A 62 16.92 -23.58 -4.89
CA ASN A 62 15.93 -23.51 -5.96
C ASN A 62 14.91 -22.40 -5.68
N LEU A 63 14.43 -22.33 -4.44
CA LEU A 63 13.55 -21.26 -3.99
C LEU A 63 14.24 -19.89 -4.13
N ALA A 64 15.48 -19.77 -3.67
CA ALA A 64 16.29 -18.56 -3.83
C ALA A 64 16.48 -18.21 -5.32
N GLY A 65 16.72 -19.18 -6.20
CA GLY A 65 16.86 -18.95 -7.63
C GLY A 65 15.61 -18.36 -8.30
N LEU A 66 14.43 -18.75 -7.80
CA LEU A 66 13.14 -18.24 -8.25
C LEU A 66 12.91 -16.79 -7.78
N VAL A 67 13.12 -16.51 -6.48
CA VAL A 67 12.78 -15.21 -5.88
C VAL A 67 13.91 -14.19 -5.88
N SER A 68 15.17 -14.60 -6.06
CA SER A 68 16.31 -13.69 -6.05
C SER A 68 16.30 -12.78 -7.26
N THR A 69 16.29 -11.48 -6.99
CA THR A 69 16.27 -10.45 -8.02
C THR A 69 17.69 -10.12 -8.42
N GLY A 70 18.20 -10.79 -9.45
CA GLY A 70 19.37 -10.30 -10.18
C GLY A 70 19.05 -9.02 -10.98
N GLU A 71 19.92 -8.66 -11.93
CA GLU A 71 19.80 -7.46 -12.79
C GLU A 71 18.57 -7.43 -13.71
N ARG A 72 17.86 -8.56 -13.87
CA ARG A 72 16.61 -8.64 -14.64
C ARG A 72 15.41 -8.31 -13.74
N ARG A 73 14.92 -7.07 -13.85
CA ARG A 73 13.72 -6.57 -13.14
C ARG A 73 12.53 -6.50 -14.09
N CYS A 74 11.37 -6.97 -13.62
CA CYS A 74 10.09 -6.64 -14.25
C CYS A 74 9.77 -5.16 -14.00
N LYS A 75 9.74 -4.34 -15.07
CA LYS A 75 9.45 -2.88 -14.97
C LYS A 75 7.98 -2.56 -14.69
N SER A 76 7.06 -3.45 -15.10
CA SER A 76 5.60 -3.29 -14.90
C SER A 76 5.12 -3.71 -13.50
N ALA A 77 5.99 -4.30 -12.69
CA ALA A 77 5.75 -4.60 -11.28
C ALA A 77 6.31 -3.48 -10.37
N SER A 78 6.23 -2.22 -10.80
CA SER A 78 6.57 -1.08 -9.96
C SER A 78 5.68 -1.11 -8.72
N ARG A 79 6.32 -1.32 -7.56
CA ARG A 79 5.74 -1.76 -6.27
C ARG A 79 4.87 -0.73 -5.56
N GLU A 80 4.81 0.47 -6.10
CA GLU A 80 4.13 1.59 -5.47
C GLU A 80 2.84 1.86 -6.22
N ILE A 81 1.78 2.05 -5.45
CA ILE A 81 0.47 2.45 -5.99
C ILE A 81 0.57 3.84 -6.66
N PHE A 82 1.63 4.59 -6.36
CA PHE A 82 1.86 5.93 -6.88
C PHE A 82 2.62 5.95 -8.21
N PRO A 83 2.05 6.58 -9.24
CA PRO A 83 2.85 7.41 -10.13
C PRO A 83 3.15 8.73 -9.41
N ALA A 84 4.43 9.06 -9.21
CA ALA A 84 4.97 10.34 -8.72
C ALA A 84 3.94 11.44 -8.36
N LEU A 85 3.66 11.63 -7.06
CA LEU A 85 2.67 12.58 -6.55
C LEU A 85 3.07 14.05 -6.70
N ARG A 86 2.05 14.92 -6.72
CA ARG A 86 2.07 16.40 -6.83
C ARG A 86 2.80 17.14 -5.70
N SER A 87 3.03 16.48 -4.56
CA SER A 87 3.69 17.06 -3.39
C SER A 87 4.78 16.10 -2.93
N SER A 88 6.00 16.63 -2.79
CA SER A 88 7.26 15.91 -2.63
C SER A 88 7.40 15.07 -1.35
N PHE A 89 6.36 14.92 -0.53
CA PHE A 89 6.56 14.40 0.83
C PHE A 89 5.37 13.59 1.37
N PHE A 90 5.51 12.27 1.33
CA PHE A 90 4.90 11.39 2.32
C PHE A 90 5.92 11.16 3.44
N HIS A 91 5.46 11.31 4.68
CA HIS A 91 6.28 10.96 5.83
C HIS A 91 6.12 9.48 6.11
N TYR A 92 7.25 8.82 6.36
CA TYR A 92 7.30 7.41 6.70
C TYR A 92 7.46 7.25 8.22
N PRO A 93 6.87 6.22 8.84
CA PRO A 93 7.09 5.91 10.26
C PRO A 93 8.57 5.70 10.61
N GLY A 94 9.41 5.37 9.62
CA GLY A 94 10.86 5.22 9.73
C GLY A 94 11.33 3.77 9.78
N GLY A 95 12.65 3.58 9.63
CA GLY A 95 13.30 2.26 9.73
C GLY A 95 12.98 1.32 8.58
N ARG A 96 12.33 0.19 8.90
CA ARG A 96 11.93 -0.89 7.96
C ARG A 96 10.80 -0.46 7.01
N PHE A 97 10.06 0.59 7.34
CA PHE A 97 8.90 1.06 6.59
C PHE A 97 9.30 2.14 5.60
N ARG A 98 9.17 1.85 4.30
CA ARG A 98 9.55 2.73 3.19
C ARG A 98 8.35 3.16 2.34
N GLU A 99 7.16 3.05 2.90
CA GLU A 99 5.89 3.47 2.31
C GLU A 99 5.06 4.20 3.37
N PHE A 100 4.15 5.07 2.94
CA PHE A 100 3.23 5.69 3.89
C PHE A 100 2.33 4.62 4.52
N TYR A 101 1.85 4.91 5.72
CA TYR A 101 0.83 4.14 6.40
C TYR A 101 -0.32 5.08 6.77
N TYR A 102 -1.55 4.64 6.53
CA TYR A 102 -2.72 5.50 6.62
C TYR A 102 -2.92 6.05 8.04
N TRP A 103 -3.06 5.19 9.04
CA TRP A 103 -3.30 5.63 10.41
C TRP A 103 -2.11 6.38 11.04
N ASP A 104 -0.86 6.01 10.70
CA ASP A 104 0.35 6.71 11.15
C ASP A 104 0.36 8.16 10.66
N THR A 105 -0.17 8.39 9.45
CA THR A 105 -0.27 9.73 8.86
C THR A 105 -1.12 10.66 9.72
N PHE A 106 -2.08 10.16 10.51
CA PHE A 106 -2.88 10.99 11.41
C PHE A 106 -2.03 11.61 12.52
N TRP A 107 -1.17 10.80 13.14
CA TRP A 107 -0.27 11.25 14.21
C TRP A 107 0.80 12.20 13.67
N ILE A 108 1.30 11.93 12.47
CA ILE A 108 2.25 12.82 11.79
C ILE A 108 1.56 14.16 11.49
N LEU A 109 0.33 14.14 10.97
CA LEU A 109 -0.45 15.35 10.68
C LEU A 109 -0.66 16.19 11.93
N LYS A 110 -0.99 15.57 13.08
CA LYS A 110 -1.07 16.27 14.36
C LYS A 110 0.24 16.99 14.71
N GLY A 111 1.39 16.35 14.51
CA GLY A 111 2.70 16.95 14.70
C GLY A 111 3.00 18.10 13.74
N LEU A 112 2.60 17.97 12.46
CA LEU A 112 2.73 19.01 11.46
C LEU A 112 1.90 20.24 11.81
N LEU A 113 0.64 20.05 12.25
CA LEU A 113 -0.24 21.13 12.68
C LEU A 113 0.31 21.84 13.92
N PHE A 114 0.83 21.08 14.90
CA PHE A 114 1.49 21.65 16.08
C PHE A 114 2.75 22.45 15.72
N SER A 115 3.44 22.07 14.65
CA SER A 115 4.62 22.76 14.14
C SER A 115 4.29 23.86 13.12
N GLU A 116 3.00 24.23 12.98
CA GLU A 116 2.49 25.24 12.05
C GLU A 116 2.82 24.96 10.57
N MET A 117 3.09 23.70 10.21
CA MET A 117 3.42 23.26 8.85
C MET A 117 2.14 22.97 8.04
N PHE A 118 1.24 23.96 7.94
CA PHE A 118 -0.11 23.78 7.39
C PHE A 118 -0.12 23.32 5.92
N ASP A 119 0.75 23.86 5.06
CA ASP A 119 0.82 23.45 3.66
C ASP A 119 1.23 21.98 3.51
N THR A 120 2.13 21.53 4.39
CA THR A 120 2.58 20.13 4.40
C THR A 120 1.49 19.21 4.92
N ALA A 121 0.75 19.63 5.96
CA ALA A 121 -0.41 18.90 6.46
C ALA A 121 -1.50 18.77 5.38
N LYS A 122 -1.82 19.86 4.67
CA LYS A 122 -2.76 19.86 3.53
C LYS A 122 -2.29 18.93 2.42
N GLY A 123 -0.99 18.96 2.09
CA GLY A 123 -0.38 18.06 1.12
C GLY A 123 -0.52 16.57 1.49
N ALA A 124 -0.32 16.23 2.77
CA ALA A 124 -0.51 14.87 3.26
C ALA A 124 -1.96 14.40 3.10
N ILE A 125 -2.93 15.23 3.46
CA ILE A 125 -4.37 14.95 3.26
C ILE A 125 -4.66 14.73 1.77
N LEU A 126 -4.20 15.63 0.90
CA LEU A 126 -4.44 15.53 -0.54
C LEU A 126 -3.84 14.26 -1.15
N ASN A 127 -2.69 13.82 -0.66
CA ASN A 127 -2.07 12.59 -1.11
C ASN A 127 -2.89 11.34 -0.69
N LEU A 128 -3.52 11.34 0.49
CA LEU A 128 -4.44 10.27 0.89
C LEU A 128 -5.75 10.33 0.09
N ALA A 129 -6.28 11.54 -0.12
CA ALA A 129 -7.48 11.75 -0.92
C ALA A 129 -7.31 11.29 -2.38
N TYR A 130 -6.10 11.41 -2.94
CA TYR A 130 -5.76 10.83 -4.24
C TYR A 130 -6.00 9.31 -4.27
N MET A 131 -5.70 8.60 -3.19
CA MET A 131 -5.94 7.15 -3.09
C MET A 131 -7.42 6.83 -3.09
N VAL A 132 -8.22 7.62 -2.36
CA VAL A 132 -9.68 7.49 -2.39
C VAL A 132 -10.23 7.73 -3.80
N ASP A 133 -9.67 8.70 -4.51
CA ASP A 133 -10.11 8.99 -5.87
C ASP A 133 -9.84 7.82 -6.83
N HIS A 134 -8.66 7.19 -6.75
CA HIS A 134 -8.24 6.15 -7.70
C HIS A 134 -8.67 4.72 -7.29
N HIS A 135 -8.79 4.46 -5.99
CA HIS A 135 -9.05 3.11 -5.46
C HIS A 135 -10.37 3.01 -4.67
N GLY A 136 -11.04 4.13 -4.40
CA GLY A 136 -12.27 4.17 -3.60
C GLY A 136 -12.04 4.25 -2.10
N PHE A 137 -10.83 3.97 -1.62
CA PHE A 137 -10.44 4.02 -0.21
C PHE A 137 -8.94 4.31 -0.07
N VAL A 138 -8.51 4.62 1.15
CA VAL A 138 -7.08 4.72 1.46
C VAL A 138 -6.54 3.33 1.85
N PRO A 139 -5.60 2.73 1.10
CA PRO A 139 -5.02 1.45 1.47
C PRO A 139 -4.17 1.58 2.73
N ASN A 140 -3.94 0.45 3.41
CA ASN A 140 -3.10 0.39 4.61
C ASN A 140 -1.75 1.11 4.42
N GLY A 141 -1.11 0.91 3.26
CA GLY A 141 0.05 1.68 2.86
C GLY A 141 0.28 1.69 1.35
N GLY A 142 1.35 2.34 0.90
CA GLY A 142 1.61 2.65 -0.52
C GLY A 142 2.07 1.51 -1.42
N ARG A 143 1.78 0.27 -1.08
CA ARG A 143 2.23 -0.93 -1.82
C ARG A 143 1.04 -1.63 -2.44
N VAL A 144 1.22 -2.15 -3.66
CA VAL A 144 0.13 -2.78 -4.44
C VAL A 144 -0.58 -3.91 -3.68
N TYR A 145 0.15 -4.65 -2.85
CA TYR A 145 -0.41 -5.72 -2.02
C TYR A 145 -1.32 -5.21 -0.86
N TYR A 146 -1.32 -3.91 -0.56
CA TYR A 146 -2.26 -3.29 0.37
C TYR A 146 -3.57 -2.86 -0.30
N LEU A 147 -3.75 -2.99 -1.62
CA LEU A 147 -5.02 -2.68 -2.30
C LEU A 147 -6.18 -3.61 -1.93
N ILE A 148 -5.96 -4.58 -1.05
CA ILE A 148 -6.99 -5.46 -0.50
C ILE A 148 -7.30 -5.17 0.99
N ARG A 149 -6.62 -4.20 1.61
CA ARG A 149 -6.74 -3.90 3.05
C ARG A 149 -6.65 -2.41 3.32
N SER A 150 -7.54 -1.89 4.16
CA SER A 150 -7.45 -0.54 4.71
C SER A 150 -6.92 -0.57 6.15
N GLN A 151 -6.87 0.61 6.77
CA GLN A 151 -6.66 0.85 8.20
C GLN A 151 -7.86 1.66 8.72
N PRO A 152 -7.96 1.95 10.04
CA PRO A 152 -9.05 2.78 10.55
C PRO A 152 -9.22 4.07 9.72
N PRO A 153 -10.45 4.39 9.26
CA PRO A 153 -10.68 5.52 8.37
C PRO A 153 -10.52 6.84 9.14
N LEU A 154 -9.36 7.47 9.00
CA LEU A 154 -8.97 8.67 9.72
C LEU A 154 -8.86 9.93 8.83
N LEU A 155 -9.18 9.85 7.54
CA LEU A 155 -9.11 11.01 6.63
C LEU A 155 -10.08 12.12 7.02
N THR A 156 -11.33 11.79 7.36
CA THR A 156 -12.30 12.78 7.86
C THR A 156 -11.81 13.46 9.15
N PRO A 157 -11.36 12.73 10.19
CA PRO A 157 -10.67 13.33 11.33
C PRO A 157 -9.48 14.21 10.95
N MET A 158 -8.62 13.79 10.01
CA MET A 158 -7.48 14.61 9.56
C MET A 158 -7.93 15.96 8.98
N VAL A 159 -8.96 15.96 8.14
CA VAL A 159 -9.52 17.19 7.56
C VAL A 159 -10.14 18.07 8.65
N TYR A 160 -10.83 17.46 9.62
CA TYR A 160 -11.41 18.19 10.75
C TYR A 160 -10.33 18.88 11.60
N GLU A 161 -9.24 18.20 11.91
CA GLU A 161 -8.11 18.75 12.67
C GLU A 161 -7.40 19.88 11.91
N TYR A 162 -7.24 19.71 10.59
CA TYR A 162 -6.73 20.78 9.73
C TYR A 162 -7.63 22.01 9.77
N PHE A 163 -8.96 21.82 9.63
CA PHE A 163 -9.93 22.91 9.70
C PHE A 163 -9.91 23.63 11.04
N LEU A 164 -9.86 22.90 12.16
CA LEU A 164 -9.76 23.52 13.49
C LEU A 164 -8.50 24.39 13.65
N SER A 165 -7.43 24.04 12.95
CA SER A 165 -6.14 24.76 13.03
C SER A 165 -6.06 25.96 12.08
N THR A 166 -6.73 25.91 10.92
CA THR A 166 -6.57 26.92 9.85
C THR A 166 -7.82 27.73 9.53
N GLY A 167 -9.01 27.21 9.83
CA GLY A 167 -10.29 27.79 9.41
C GLY A 167 -10.57 27.70 7.90
N ASP A 168 -9.77 26.94 7.14
CA ASP A 168 -9.86 26.84 5.67
C ASP A 168 -11.12 26.03 5.24
N LEU A 169 -12.26 26.70 5.22
CA LEU A 169 -13.54 26.11 4.84
C LEU A 169 -13.61 25.75 3.34
N GLU A 170 -12.91 26.51 2.49
CA GLU A 170 -12.86 26.25 1.05
C GLU A 170 -12.22 24.89 0.77
N PHE A 171 -11.15 24.56 1.48
CA PHE A 171 -10.53 23.25 1.39
C PHE A 171 -11.46 22.13 1.83
N VAL A 172 -12.15 22.29 2.96
CA VAL A 172 -13.13 21.31 3.45
C VAL A 172 -14.21 21.05 2.41
N GLN A 173 -14.76 22.10 1.80
CA GLN A 173 -15.75 21.97 0.74
C GLN A 173 -15.19 21.23 -0.48
N SER A 174 -13.96 21.55 -0.88
CA SER A 174 -13.32 20.92 -2.05
C SER A 174 -13.08 19.41 -1.87
N ILE A 175 -12.80 18.96 -0.64
CA ILE A 175 -12.43 17.57 -0.37
C ILE A 175 -13.61 16.69 0.06
N LEU A 176 -14.71 17.31 0.48
CA LEU A 176 -15.91 16.63 0.98
C LEU A 176 -16.40 15.48 0.07
N PRO A 177 -16.45 15.61 -1.28
CA PRO A 177 -16.89 14.51 -2.13
C PRO A 177 -15.99 13.26 -2.03
N LEU A 178 -14.70 13.44 -1.76
CA LEU A 178 -13.77 12.33 -1.56
C LEU A 178 -13.95 11.70 -0.17
N LEU A 179 -14.24 12.50 0.87
CA LEU A 179 -14.55 11.97 2.19
C LEU A 179 -15.83 11.11 2.17
N GLU A 180 -16.87 11.57 1.45
CA GLU A 180 -18.10 10.81 1.24
C GLU A 180 -17.84 9.52 0.46
N LYS A 181 -16.97 9.57 -0.55
CA LYS A 181 -16.57 8.39 -1.33
C LYS A 181 -15.90 7.33 -0.45
N GLU A 182 -14.95 7.71 0.40
CA GLU A 182 -14.31 6.77 1.34
C GLU A 182 -15.31 6.22 2.35
N HIS A 183 -16.18 7.07 2.91
CA HIS A 183 -17.21 6.64 3.84
C HIS A 183 -18.12 5.59 3.19
N ASN A 184 -18.66 5.87 2.01
CA ASN A 184 -19.55 4.98 1.28
C ASN A 184 -18.87 3.66 0.87
N PHE A 185 -17.56 3.67 0.60
CA PHE A 185 -16.81 2.44 0.34
C PHE A 185 -16.83 1.48 1.54
N GLY A 186 -16.61 1.98 2.76
CA GLY A 186 -16.62 1.19 3.99
C GLY A 186 -17.97 0.52 4.27
N TRP A 187 -19.08 1.25 4.05
CA TRP A 187 -20.44 0.74 4.30
C TRP A 187 -21.00 -0.13 3.16
N SER A 188 -20.44 -0.07 1.96
CA SER A 188 -20.88 -0.91 0.83
C SER A 188 -20.44 -2.36 0.97
N ILE A 189 -19.37 -2.65 1.72
CA ILE A 189 -18.87 -4.01 1.95
C ILE A 189 -19.77 -4.77 2.96
N GLU A 190 -20.44 -4.06 3.88
CA GLU A 190 -21.36 -4.68 4.85
C GLU A 190 -22.78 -4.92 4.30
N LEU A 191 -23.14 -4.31 3.17
CA LEU A 191 -24.49 -4.40 2.58
C LEU A 191 -24.55 -5.25 1.29
N GLY A 192 -23.48 -5.99 0.96
CA GLY A 192 -23.34 -6.73 -0.30
C GLY A 192 -23.32 -8.26 -0.19
N ALA A 193 -23.84 -8.84 0.90
CA ALA A 193 -24.05 -10.28 1.04
C ALA A 193 -25.54 -10.64 0.91
N THR A 194 -26.06 -10.57 -0.31
CA THR A 194 -27.23 -11.33 -0.77
C THR A 194 -27.06 -11.68 -2.24
#